data_AF-A0A1B1AKY7-F1
#
_entry.id   AF-A0A1B1AKY7-F1
#
_cell.length_a   1.000
_cell.length_b   1.000
_cell.length_c   1.000
_cell.angle_alpha   90.00
_cell.angle_beta   90.00
_cell.angle_gamma   90.00
#
_symmetry.space_group_name_H-M   'P 1'
#
loop_
_entity.id
_entity.type
_entity.pdbx_description
1 polymer ?
#
loop_
_entity_poly.entity_id
_entity_poly.type
_entity_poly.pdbx_seq_one_letter_code
_entity_poly.pdbx_strand_id
1 'polypeptide(L)'
;MSNLLCRLAVAAASLAMIACTDPAEPEPDPEAAAQVGEAEALASTLPAPDASAPRYVGLWATTAEGCREPAWRFEGHRISTRGEVSCEFQSVTMIERGYDIQAMCTAQSPPEPQTIHLSFAESARAMMISGGPWQSGTALVYCAALSGP
;
A
#
# COMPACT_ATOMS: atom_id res chain seq x y z
N MET A 1 -25.51 5.19 -61.39
CA MET A 1 -25.81 3.92 -60.68
C MET A 1 -26.21 4.32 -59.27
N SER A 2 -27.48 4.67 -59.09
CA SER A 2 -28.56 3.80 -58.58
C SER A 2 -28.38 3.55 -57.07
N ASN A 3 -29.03 4.31 -56.18
CA ASN A 3 -30.47 4.46 -55.86
C ASN A 3 -30.96 3.47 -54.79
N LEU A 4 -31.85 4.02 -53.96
CA LEU A 4 -32.85 3.42 -53.07
C LEU A 4 -32.38 3.04 -51.67
N LEU A 5 -32.64 3.87 -50.65
CA LEU A 5 -33.95 4.06 -49.99
C LEU A 5 -34.66 2.74 -49.71
N CYS A 6 -34.60 2.28 -48.47
CA CYS A 6 -35.70 1.54 -47.89
C CYS A 6 -35.90 2.00 -46.44
N ARG A 7 -36.83 2.94 -46.27
CA ARG A 7 -37.49 3.20 -44.99
C ARG A 7 -38.39 2.00 -44.70
N LEU A 8 -38.44 1.55 -43.45
CA LEU A 8 -39.69 1.12 -42.81
C LEU A 8 -39.51 1.16 -41.29
N ALA A 9 -40.35 1.98 -40.67
CA ALA A 9 -40.52 2.09 -39.23
C ALA A 9 -41.35 0.91 -38.73
N VAL A 10 -40.99 0.32 -37.58
CA VAL A 10 -41.93 -0.35 -36.69
C VAL A 10 -41.55 -0.03 -35.25
N ALA A 11 -42.43 0.73 -34.60
CA ALA A 11 -42.48 0.85 -33.15
C ALA A 11 -43.02 -0.47 -32.58
N ALA A 12 -42.33 -1.03 -31.59
CA ALA A 12 -42.91 -1.99 -30.67
C ALA A 12 -42.38 -1.66 -29.27
N ALA A 13 -43.22 -1.01 -28.50
CA ALA A 13 -43.06 -0.82 -27.07
C ALA A 13 -43.13 -2.19 -26.38
N SER A 14 -42.01 -2.62 -25.82
CA SER A 14 -41.98 -3.75 -24.88
C SER A 14 -41.60 -3.20 -23.51
N LEU A 15 -42.62 -2.84 -22.75
CA LEU A 15 -42.57 -2.71 -21.30
C LEU A 15 -42.29 -4.11 -20.73
N ALA A 16 -41.02 -4.48 -20.61
CA ALA A 16 -40.62 -5.62 -19.80
C ALA A 16 -40.54 -5.15 -18.35
N MET A 17 -41.56 -5.50 -17.57
CA MET A 17 -41.57 -5.40 -16.12
C MET A 17 -40.40 -6.23 -15.58
N ILE A 18 -39.28 -5.58 -15.29
CA ILE A 18 -38.26 -6.16 -14.41
C ILE A 18 -38.87 -6.11 -13.02
N ALA A 19 -39.52 -7.20 -12.65
CA ALA A 19 -39.90 -7.47 -11.28
C ALA A 19 -38.63 -7.35 -10.42
N CYS A 20 -38.67 -6.51 -9.39
CA CYS A 20 -37.72 -6.52 -8.31
C CYS A 20 -37.84 -7.87 -7.60
N THR A 21 -37.14 -8.88 -8.10
CA THR A 21 -36.84 -10.07 -7.31
C THR A 21 -35.82 -9.62 -6.28
N ASP A 22 -36.28 -9.35 -5.07
CA ASP A 22 -35.44 -9.22 -3.88
C ASP A 22 -34.56 -10.48 -3.84
N PRO A 23 -33.24 -10.39 -4.07
CA PRO A 23 -32.37 -11.55 -3.98
C PRO A 23 -32.45 -12.03 -2.54
N ALA A 24 -33.09 -13.18 -2.32
CA ALA A 24 -33.14 -13.81 -1.01
C ALA A 24 -31.69 -14.00 -0.55
N GLU A 25 -31.29 -13.17 0.42
CA GLU A 25 -29.97 -13.21 1.03
C GLU A 25 -29.86 -14.57 1.74
N PRO A 26 -28.98 -15.49 1.27
CA PRO A 26 -28.86 -16.79 1.89
C PRO A 26 -28.48 -16.59 3.36
N GLU A 27 -29.18 -17.27 4.26
CA GLU A 27 -28.91 -17.20 5.68
C GLU A 27 -27.42 -17.50 5.93
N PRO A 28 -26.73 -16.69 6.76
CA PRO A 28 -25.30 -16.84 6.98
C PRO A 28 -25.00 -18.23 7.50
N ASP A 29 -24.27 -19.01 6.69
CA ASP A 29 -23.84 -20.36 7.03
C ASP A 29 -22.97 -20.31 8.30
N PRO A 30 -23.41 -20.88 9.43
CA PRO A 30 -22.65 -20.89 10.67
C PRO A 30 -21.35 -21.69 10.56
N GLU A 31 -21.21 -22.59 9.57
CA GLU A 31 -19.98 -23.35 9.32
C GLU A 31 -18.93 -22.53 8.56
N ALA A 32 -19.34 -21.52 7.78
CA ALA A 32 -18.42 -20.61 7.09
C ALA A 32 -17.69 -19.68 8.08
N ALA A 33 -18.37 -19.26 9.15
CA ALA A 33 -17.76 -18.46 10.22
C ALA A 33 -16.74 -19.26 11.06
N ALA A 34 -16.86 -20.58 11.10
CA ALA A 34 -15.95 -21.46 11.84
C ALA A 34 -14.63 -21.75 11.11
N GLN A 35 -14.54 -21.47 9.80
CA GLN A 35 -13.32 -21.68 9.00
C GLN A 35 -12.42 -20.44 8.92
N VAL A 36 -12.83 -19.32 9.51
CA VAL A 36 -11.94 -18.19 9.73
C VAL A 36 -11.05 -18.55 10.91
N GLY A 37 -9.95 -19.25 10.62
CA GLY A 37 -8.90 -19.54 11.59
C GLY A 37 -8.49 -18.26 12.33
N GLU A 38 -8.08 -18.42 13.59
CA GLU A 38 -7.64 -17.31 14.45
C GLU A 38 -6.77 -16.34 13.65
N ALA A 39 -7.25 -15.10 13.50
CA ALA A 39 -6.50 -14.06 12.81
C ALA A 39 -5.16 -13.91 13.53
N GLU A 40 -4.10 -14.42 12.92
CA GLU A 40 -2.75 -14.35 13.46
C GLU A 40 -2.46 -12.88 13.80
N ALA A 41 -2.25 -12.61 15.08
CA ALA A 41 -2.06 -11.26 15.56
C ALA A 41 -0.82 -10.69 14.88
N LEU A 42 -1.03 -9.76 13.93
CA LEU A 42 0.06 -9.00 13.31
C LEU A 42 0.87 -8.37 14.44
N ALA A 43 2.08 -8.88 14.62
CA ALA A 43 2.82 -8.81 15.89
C ALA A 43 3.33 -7.42 16.27
N SER A 44 3.07 -6.39 15.47
CA SER A 44 3.59 -5.06 15.71
C SER A 44 2.59 -3.99 15.32
N THR A 45 2.13 -3.24 16.32
CA THR A 45 1.38 -2.00 16.11
C THR A 45 2.30 -0.98 15.43
N LEU A 46 1.79 -0.23 14.45
CA LEU A 46 2.55 0.88 13.85
C LEU A 46 3.05 1.81 14.96
N PRO A 47 4.24 2.43 14.81
CA PRO A 47 4.69 3.47 15.71
C PRO A 47 3.63 4.54 15.83
N ALA A 48 3.38 5.04 17.03
CA ALA A 48 2.50 6.19 17.19
C ALA A 48 3.12 7.38 16.43
N PRO A 49 2.32 8.30 15.88
CA PRO A 49 2.84 9.59 15.44
C PRO A 49 3.34 10.34 16.68
N ASP A 50 4.63 10.22 16.98
CA ASP A 50 5.28 10.92 18.08
C ASP A 50 6.03 12.17 17.56
N ALA A 51 6.16 13.18 18.42
CA ALA A 51 6.83 14.44 18.05
C ALA A 51 8.37 14.36 18.15
N SER A 52 8.90 13.29 18.74
CA SER A 52 10.33 13.10 19.01
C SER A 52 11.08 12.42 17.87
N ALA A 53 10.39 11.63 17.05
CA ALA A 53 10.93 10.88 15.93
C ALA A 53 9.87 10.73 14.82
N PRO A 54 10.27 10.84 13.53
CA PRO A 54 9.36 10.53 12.44
C PRO A 54 8.89 9.09 12.50
N ARG A 55 7.59 8.89 12.24
CA ARG A 55 6.92 7.57 12.33
C ARG A 55 7.55 6.47 11.47
N TYR A 56 8.22 6.83 10.37
CA TYR A 56 8.89 5.86 9.50
C TYR A 56 10.18 5.28 10.11
N VAL A 57 10.72 5.88 11.18
CA VAL A 57 11.99 5.43 11.77
C VAL A 57 11.81 4.08 12.46
N GLY A 58 12.63 3.10 12.06
CA GLY A 58 12.53 1.74 12.58
C GLY A 58 13.07 0.68 11.63
N LEU A 59 12.88 -0.56 12.05
CA LEU A 59 13.11 -1.76 11.25
C LEU A 59 11.79 -2.20 10.63
N TRP A 60 11.84 -2.54 9.35
CA TRP A 60 10.67 -2.91 8.55
C TRP A 60 10.95 -4.14 7.69
N ALA A 61 9.90 -4.84 7.29
CA ALA A 61 9.96 -5.99 6.40
C ALA A 61 8.75 -6.03 5.47
N THR A 62 8.81 -6.81 4.38
CA THR A 62 7.66 -6.97 3.46
C THR A 62 6.62 -7.95 3.97
N THR A 63 6.97 -8.79 4.94
CA THR A 63 6.07 -9.75 5.61
C THR A 63 6.40 -9.86 7.10
N ALA A 64 5.48 -10.44 7.90
CA ALA A 64 5.70 -10.66 9.33
C ALA A 64 6.87 -11.62 9.62
N GLU A 65 7.04 -12.67 8.82
CA GLU A 65 8.18 -13.61 8.93
C GLU A 65 9.51 -12.90 8.67
N GLY A 66 9.51 -11.93 7.75
CA GLY A 66 10.66 -11.09 7.44
C GLY A 66 11.14 -10.25 8.63
N CYS A 67 10.32 -10.05 9.66
CA CYS A 67 10.77 -9.34 10.87
C CYS A 67 11.78 -10.11 11.71
N ARG A 68 12.00 -11.40 11.47
CA ARG A 68 13.13 -12.14 12.07
C ARG A 68 14.48 -11.63 11.58
N GLU A 69 14.54 -11.17 10.33
CA GLU A 69 15.73 -10.57 9.70
C GLU A 69 15.30 -9.37 8.84
N PRO A 70 14.97 -8.21 9.46
CA PRO A 70 14.37 -7.08 8.76
C PRO A 70 15.26 -6.59 7.63
N ALA A 71 14.74 -6.63 6.40
CA ALA A 71 15.49 -6.21 5.23
C ALA A 71 15.60 -4.69 5.11
N TRP A 72 14.74 -3.94 5.80
CA TRP A 72 14.63 -2.49 5.70
C TRP A 72 14.96 -1.82 7.01
N ARG A 73 15.84 -0.82 6.94
CA ARG A 73 16.20 0.04 8.07
C ARG A 73 15.98 1.49 7.66
N PHE A 74 15.13 2.16 8.42
CA PHE A 74 14.82 3.57 8.26
C PHE A 74 15.35 4.35 9.46
N GLU A 75 16.29 5.25 9.20
CA GLU A 75 16.82 6.23 10.14
C GLU A 75 16.22 7.60 9.82
N GLY A 76 16.35 8.56 10.73
CA GLY A 76 15.77 9.90 10.53
C GLY A 76 16.21 10.59 9.22
N HIS A 77 17.41 10.27 8.74
CA HIS A 77 18.03 10.89 7.56
C HIS A 77 18.45 9.87 6.48
N ARG A 78 18.09 8.59 6.61
CA ARG A 78 18.57 7.55 5.70
C ARG A 78 17.61 6.37 5.60
N ILE A 79 17.56 5.73 4.45
CA ILE A 79 16.99 4.40 4.26
C ILE A 79 18.07 3.46 3.72
N SER A 80 18.10 2.23 4.21
CA SER A 80 18.92 1.16 3.64
C SER A 80 18.14 -0.14 3.59
N THR A 81 18.21 -0.82 2.45
CA THR A 81 17.85 -2.24 2.33
C THR A 81 19.10 -3.11 2.51
N ARG A 82 18.94 -4.44 2.65
CA ARG A 82 20.06 -5.40 2.77
C ARG A 82 20.96 -5.43 1.52
N GLY A 83 21.84 -4.45 1.40
CA GLY A 83 22.93 -4.39 0.41
C GLY A 83 22.53 -3.95 -1.00
N GLU A 84 21.25 -3.69 -1.26
CA GLU A 84 20.78 -3.37 -2.61
C GLU A 84 20.68 -1.85 -2.83
N VAL A 85 20.07 -1.14 -1.88
CA VAL A 85 19.75 0.28 -2.01
C VAL A 85 20.05 0.99 -0.70
N SER A 86 20.76 2.11 -0.80
CA SER A 86 20.90 3.08 0.28
C SER A 86 20.53 4.46 -0.26
N CYS A 87 19.68 5.21 0.44
CA CYS A 87 19.40 6.59 0.09
C CYS A 87 19.60 7.50 1.31
N GLU A 88 20.33 8.60 1.11
CA GLU A 88 20.50 9.68 2.08
C GLU A 88 19.41 10.74 1.85
N PHE A 89 18.68 11.10 2.90
CA PHE A 89 17.58 12.06 2.82
C PHE A 89 18.13 13.48 2.81
N GLN A 90 17.78 14.24 1.78
CA GLN A 90 18.09 15.66 1.65
C GLN A 90 17.02 16.52 2.32
N SER A 91 15.75 16.13 2.20
CA SER A 91 14.64 16.78 2.88
C SER A 91 13.51 15.79 3.14
N VAL A 92 12.78 16.03 4.23
CA VAL A 92 11.64 15.23 4.67
C VAL A 92 10.50 16.20 4.96
N THR A 93 9.41 16.08 4.21
CA THR A 93 8.21 16.92 4.35
C THR A 93 7.05 16.05 4.79
N MET A 94 6.42 16.39 5.90
CA MET A 94 5.20 15.72 6.34
C MET A 94 4.03 16.13 5.43
N ILE A 95 3.27 15.15 4.96
CA ILE A 95 2.05 15.34 4.17
C ILE A 95 0.88 14.64 4.86
N GLU A 96 -0.35 14.86 4.38
CA GLU A 96 -1.58 14.37 5.03
C GLU A 96 -1.55 12.87 5.37
N ARG A 97 -0.96 12.03 4.51
CA ARG A 97 -0.93 10.57 4.67
C ARG A 97 0.43 9.98 5.05
N GLY A 98 1.46 10.80 5.28
CA GLY A 98 2.81 10.34 5.57
C GLY A 98 3.90 11.37 5.24
N TYR A 99 4.84 11.02 4.37
CA TYR A 99 6.03 11.84 4.10
C TYR A 99 6.39 11.86 2.62
N ASP A 100 6.79 13.02 2.14
CA ASP A 100 7.52 13.21 0.88
C ASP A 100 9.00 13.44 1.20
N ILE A 101 9.86 12.62 0.61
CA ILE A 101 11.29 12.61 0.91
C ILE A 101 12.06 12.83 -0.39
N GLN A 102 12.90 13.87 -0.42
CA GLN A 102 13.93 14.02 -1.44
C GLN A 102 15.19 13.34 -0.95
N ALA A 103 15.79 12.47 -1.76
CA ALA A 103 16.95 11.68 -1.36
C ALA A 103 17.97 11.51 -2.49
N MET A 104 19.22 11.28 -2.13
CA MET A 104 20.24 10.79 -3.05
C MET A 104 20.39 9.28 -2.86
N CYS A 105 20.04 8.51 -3.88
CA CYS A 105 20.06 7.05 -3.82
C CYS A 105 21.29 6.48 -4.53
N THR A 106 21.93 5.50 -3.89
CA THR A 106 22.99 4.66 -4.46
C THR A 106 22.42 3.27 -4.72
N ALA A 107 21.67 3.12 -5.82
CA ALA A 107 21.32 1.81 -6.36
C ALA A 107 22.35 1.37 -7.42
N GLN A 108 22.85 2.34 -8.20
CA GLN A 108 23.89 2.20 -9.23
C GLN A 108 24.81 3.44 -9.14
N SER A 109 26.04 3.36 -9.66
CA SER A 109 26.96 4.51 -9.68
C SER A 109 26.85 5.24 -11.03
N PRO A 110 26.68 6.57 -11.06
CA PRO A 110 26.73 7.53 -9.93
C PRO A 110 25.41 7.61 -9.11
N PRO A 111 25.43 8.16 -7.88
CA PRO A 111 24.22 8.42 -7.11
C PRO A 111 23.27 9.38 -7.83
N GLU A 112 21.96 9.12 -7.75
CA GLU A 112 20.94 9.92 -8.43
C GLU A 112 19.93 10.52 -7.44
N PRO A 113 19.44 11.75 -7.70
CA PRO A 113 18.35 12.34 -6.92
C PRO A 113 17.05 11.60 -7.20
N GLN A 114 16.31 11.30 -6.14
CA GLN A 114 15.07 10.55 -6.18
C GLN A 114 14.05 11.17 -5.22
N THR A 115 12.78 11.11 -5.60
CA THR A 115 11.66 11.41 -4.71
C THR A 115 11.06 10.09 -4.22
N ILE A 116 10.96 9.94 -2.91
CA ILE A 116 10.38 8.79 -2.21
C ILE A 116 9.12 9.26 -1.49
N HIS A 117 8.04 8.50 -1.62
CA HIS A 117 6.78 8.76 -0.93
C HIS A 117 6.52 7.66 0.09
N LEU A 118 6.23 8.07 1.32
CA LEU A 118 5.81 7.18 2.39
C LEU A 118 4.36 7.48 2.76
N SER A 119 3.52 6.45 2.83
CA SER A 119 2.16 6.59 3.34
C SER A 119 1.82 5.48 4.32
N PHE A 120 0.94 5.74 5.27
CA PHE A 120 0.56 4.79 6.31
C PHE A 120 -0.88 4.31 6.12
N ALA A 121 -1.07 3.00 6.17
CA ALA A 121 -2.36 2.36 6.14
C ALA A 121 -2.71 1.86 7.55
N GLU A 122 -3.42 2.68 8.33
CA GLU A 122 -3.77 2.38 9.73
C GLU A 122 -4.51 1.05 9.88
N SER A 123 -5.47 0.78 8.98
CA SER A 123 -6.28 -0.45 8.99
C SER A 123 -5.44 -1.71 8.77
N ALA A 124 -4.36 -1.60 7.99
CA ALA A 124 -3.45 -2.70 7.68
C ALA A 124 -2.20 -2.73 8.56
N ARG A 125 -2.03 -1.74 9.45
CA ARG A 125 -0.82 -1.53 10.27
C ARG A 125 0.48 -1.57 9.44
N ALA A 126 0.44 -0.99 8.24
CA ALA A 126 1.52 -1.04 7.28
C ALA A 126 1.95 0.36 6.81
N MET A 127 3.19 0.44 6.32
CA MET A 127 3.72 1.57 5.58
C MET A 127 3.88 1.18 4.11
N MET A 128 3.40 2.03 3.20
CA MET A 128 3.66 1.91 1.77
C MET A 128 4.80 2.86 1.41
N ILE A 129 5.86 2.33 0.80
CA ILE A 129 6.93 3.12 0.17
C ILE A 129 6.77 3.07 -1.34
N SER A 130 6.88 4.21 -2.03
CA SER A 130 6.91 4.29 -3.49
C SER A 130 7.86 5.39 -3.98
N GLY A 131 8.08 5.46 -5.30
CA GLY A 131 9.06 6.36 -5.89
C GLY A 131 10.50 5.86 -5.75
N GLY A 132 11.46 6.65 -6.21
CA GLY A 132 12.87 6.28 -6.21
C GLY A 132 13.13 4.89 -6.81
N PRO A 133 13.93 4.04 -6.16
CA PRO A 133 14.16 2.66 -6.60
C PRO A 133 12.93 1.73 -6.50
N TRP A 134 11.81 2.15 -5.90
CA TRP A 134 10.63 1.33 -5.59
C TRP A 134 9.36 1.84 -6.30
N GLN A 135 9.44 2.03 -7.61
CA GLN A 135 8.39 2.67 -8.44
C GLN A 135 7.00 2.03 -8.34
N SER A 136 6.91 0.71 -8.17
CA SER A 136 5.63 -0.02 -8.09
C SER A 136 4.93 0.10 -6.74
N GLY A 137 5.57 0.72 -5.75
CA GLY A 137 5.13 0.64 -4.36
C GLY A 137 5.56 -0.68 -3.71
N THR A 138 5.84 -0.64 -2.41
CA THR A 138 6.12 -1.82 -1.58
C THR A 138 5.46 -1.63 -0.22
N ALA A 139 4.69 -2.64 0.19
CA ALA A 139 4.09 -2.69 1.51
C ALA A 139 5.10 -3.20 2.53
N LEU A 140 5.20 -2.51 3.65
CA LEU A 140 6.13 -2.80 4.73
C LEU A 140 5.37 -2.91 6.06
N VAL A 141 5.64 -3.98 6.80
CA VAL A 141 5.22 -4.15 8.18
C VAL A 141 6.31 -3.65 9.13
N TYR A 142 5.89 -3.02 10.22
CA TYR A 142 6.80 -2.57 11.25
C TYR A 142 7.33 -3.78 12.04
N CYS A 143 8.64 -3.84 12.25
CA CYS A 143 9.26 -4.95 12.97
C CYS A 143 9.68 -4.55 14.38
N ALA A 144 10.45 -3.46 14.51
CA ALA A 144 10.95 -2.98 15.78
C ALA A 144 11.47 -1.55 15.66
N ALA A 145 11.66 -0.89 16.81
CA ALA A 145 12.39 0.37 16.86
C ALA A 145 13.86 0.15 16.49
N LEU A 146 14.53 1.19 16.01
CA LEU A 146 15.98 1.15 15.92
C LEU A 146 16.55 1.07 17.33
N SER A 147 17.33 0.03 17.62
CA SER A 147 18.20 0.05 18.81
C SER A 147 19.11 1.27 18.68
N GLY A 148 19.13 2.10 19.72
CA GLY A 148 20.11 3.19 19.82
C GLY A 148 21.54 2.64 19.73
N PRO A 149 22.52 3.50 19.42
CA PRO A 149 23.93 3.11 19.46
C PRO A 149 24.36 2.60 20.84
#